data_AF-A0A8S1QYX1-F1
#
_entry.id   AF-A0A8S1QYX1-F1
#
_cell.length_a   1.000
_cell.length_b   1.000
_cell.length_c   1.000
_cell.angle_alpha   90.00
_cell.angle_beta   90.00
_cell.angle_gamma   90.00
#
_symmetry.space_group_name_H-M   'P 1'
#
loop_
_entity.id
_entity.type
_entity.pdbx_description
1 polymer ?
#
loop_
_entity_poly.entity_id
_entity_poly.type
_entity_poly.pdbx_seq_one_letter_code
_entity_poly.pdbx_strand_id
1 'polypeptide(L)'
;MIMIIFVSLIGNIYCQAIGTISCFTLDQITCENSGYCYWKNSQCLSLQCHLVNNLAACRSGGALENLCKQVSYTPPQFIASCCNIAYTAQKIYLYRFLSDLSEEDKAQTQASIIQLSSEQPSVQAMDKLFQLDFLSSSQAQLCAILDLYIKQAAILIGKYSHPYYLERAIYESLQNVRDDLYSDSLQRSSTICKILELIDIYYQRLNTYSEKYYTVYNFVNFNHIHLKYLGFQFQQQIFLSWETYPENGFFELTVIYPQIFGIQNAVSPIFMIQITNEINLKYKIKWAKTTLNTVQLMKIDLVKMIFYEVEFQQACSNGYCNVIVSGSGNFLFVDPTISNNCPDILDLTLCILAKCTISGVSCI
;
A
#
# COMPACT_ATOMS: atom_id res chain seq x y z
N MET A 1 -64.82 -11.95 10.55
CA MET A 1 -64.18 -11.02 9.59
C MET A 1 -63.01 -10.30 10.29
N ILE A 2 -61.98 -11.06 10.71
CA ILE A 2 -60.75 -10.54 11.36
C ILE A 2 -59.64 -11.54 10.99
N MET A 3 -59.22 -11.59 9.72
CA MET A 3 -58.08 -12.42 9.32
C MET A 3 -57.50 -12.01 7.95
N ILE A 4 -57.50 -10.72 7.62
CA ILE A 4 -56.88 -10.22 6.36
C ILE A 4 -55.97 -9.00 6.61
N ILE A 5 -55.88 -8.47 7.83
CA ILE A 5 -55.06 -7.28 8.12
C ILE A 5 -53.64 -7.62 8.61
N PHE A 6 -53.37 -8.88 9.00
CA PHE A 6 -52.04 -9.27 9.51
C PHE A 6 -51.03 -9.65 8.41
N VAL A 7 -51.47 -9.89 7.17
CA VAL A 7 -50.56 -10.24 6.06
C VAL A 7 -50.01 -8.98 5.35
N SER A 8 -50.69 -7.82 5.47
CA SER A 8 -50.21 -6.57 4.87
C SER A 8 -49.26 -5.76 5.76
N LEU A 9 -49.19 -6.05 7.06
CA LEU A 9 -48.26 -5.39 8.00
C LEU A 9 -46.88 -6.07 8.08
N ILE A 10 -46.76 -7.30 7.57
CA ILE A 10 -45.46 -8.00 7.42
C ILE A 10 -44.81 -7.69 6.06
N GLY A 11 -45.58 -7.16 5.09
CA GLY A 11 -45.11 -6.89 3.72
C GLY A 11 -44.46 -5.52 3.47
N ASN A 12 -44.34 -4.65 4.47
CA ASN A 12 -43.78 -3.30 4.30
C ASN A 12 -42.60 -2.96 5.22
N ILE A 13 -42.13 -3.91 6.03
CA ILE A 13 -40.71 -3.91 6.37
C ILE A 13 -40.03 -4.52 5.16
N TYR A 14 -39.91 -3.71 4.09
CA TYR A 14 -38.93 -3.96 3.06
C TYR A 14 -37.62 -4.11 3.82
N CYS A 15 -37.16 -5.36 4.00
CA CYS A 15 -35.74 -5.64 4.08
C CYS A 15 -35.18 -5.04 2.80
N GLN A 16 -34.82 -3.75 2.83
CA GLN A 16 -33.96 -3.17 1.82
C GLN A 16 -32.76 -4.09 1.81
N ALA A 17 -32.61 -4.81 0.70
CA ALA A 17 -31.59 -5.83 0.62
C ALA A 17 -30.26 -5.14 0.92
N ILE A 18 -29.44 -5.77 1.75
CA ILE A 18 -28.15 -5.20 2.17
C ILE A 18 -27.42 -4.69 0.92
N GLY A 19 -26.97 -3.43 0.94
CA GLY A 19 -26.25 -2.82 -0.18
C GLY A 19 -27.10 -2.16 -1.28
N THR A 20 -28.44 -2.11 -1.20
CA THR A 20 -29.25 -1.51 -2.30
C THR A 20 -29.62 -0.04 -2.08
N ILE A 21 -29.35 0.53 -0.91
CA ILE A 21 -29.77 1.90 -0.56
C ILE A 21 -28.75 2.90 -1.10
N SER A 22 -29.19 3.89 -1.88
CA SER A 22 -28.31 4.93 -2.41
C SER A 22 -27.66 5.74 -1.28
N CYS A 23 -26.35 6.00 -1.40
CA CYS A 23 -25.59 6.76 -0.40
C CYS A 23 -26.24 8.11 -0.07
N PHE A 24 -26.71 8.85 -1.08
CA PHE A 24 -27.32 10.16 -0.90
C PHE A 24 -28.58 10.18 0.00
N THR A 25 -29.15 9.02 0.30
CA THR A 25 -30.34 8.88 1.15
C THR A 25 -30.04 8.45 2.58
N LEU A 26 -28.77 8.13 2.89
CA LEU A 26 -28.35 7.69 4.22
C LEU A 26 -28.03 8.88 5.12
N ASP A 27 -28.42 8.79 6.40
CA ASP A 27 -27.92 9.68 7.45
C ASP A 27 -26.47 9.33 7.82
N GLN A 28 -25.83 10.15 8.65
CA GLN A 28 -24.41 9.99 9.00
C GLN A 28 -24.10 8.60 9.57
N ILE A 29 -24.87 8.16 10.57
CA ILE A 29 -24.62 6.88 11.28
C ILE A 29 -24.78 5.70 10.31
N THR A 30 -25.82 5.71 9.50
CA THR A 30 -26.08 4.62 8.55
C THR A 30 -25.09 4.66 7.39
N CYS A 31 -24.67 5.86 6.96
CA CYS A 31 -23.67 6.05 5.93
C CYS A 31 -22.33 5.43 6.33
N GLU A 32 -21.82 5.79 7.51
CA GLU A 32 -20.53 5.30 8.04
C GLU A 32 -20.54 3.78 8.27
N ASN A 33 -21.70 3.22 8.66
CA ASN A 33 -21.87 1.78 8.89
C ASN A 33 -22.27 0.98 7.63
N SER A 34 -22.60 1.65 6.52
CA SER A 34 -23.12 0.98 5.30
C SER A 34 -22.11 0.02 4.67
N GLY A 35 -20.83 0.35 4.78
CA GLY A 35 -19.75 -0.40 4.17
C GLY A 35 -19.49 -0.12 2.68
N TYR A 36 -20.24 0.80 2.08
CA TYR A 36 -20.09 1.20 0.67
C TYR A 36 -20.26 2.71 0.44
N CYS A 37 -20.52 3.46 1.52
CA CYS A 37 -20.60 4.92 1.52
C CYS A 37 -19.71 5.50 2.63
N TYR A 38 -19.44 6.80 2.55
CA TYR A 38 -18.74 7.57 3.57
C TYR A 38 -19.35 8.95 3.73
N TRP A 39 -19.22 9.53 4.92
CA TRP A 39 -19.78 10.84 5.24
C TRP A 39 -18.75 11.95 5.05
N LYS A 40 -19.06 12.98 4.26
CA LYS A 40 -18.20 14.16 4.05
C LYS A 40 -19.06 15.40 3.86
N ASN A 41 -18.73 16.50 4.55
CA ASN A 41 -19.39 17.79 4.40
C ASN A 41 -20.93 17.72 4.52
N SER A 42 -21.43 16.97 5.50
CA SER A 42 -22.86 16.76 5.75
C SER A 42 -23.60 16.01 4.61
N GLN A 43 -22.87 15.27 3.79
CA GLN A 43 -23.41 14.46 2.71
C GLN A 43 -22.84 13.05 2.77
N CYS A 44 -23.65 12.06 2.43
CA CYS A 44 -23.20 10.68 2.29
C CYS A 44 -22.85 10.40 0.82
N LEU A 45 -21.58 10.09 0.58
CA LEU A 45 -20.99 9.88 -0.74
C LEU A 45 -20.59 8.42 -0.92
N SER A 46 -20.52 7.97 -2.17
CA SER A 46 -20.11 6.61 -2.51
C SER A 46 -18.61 6.38 -2.30
N LEU A 47 -18.24 5.29 -1.65
CA LEU A 47 -16.84 4.88 -1.56
C LEU A 47 -16.28 4.57 -2.95
N GLN A 48 -14.97 4.74 -3.11
CA GLN A 48 -14.27 4.15 -4.25
C GLN A 48 -14.45 2.62 -4.21
N CYS A 49 -14.64 1.98 -5.37
CA CYS A 49 -14.99 0.55 -5.44
C CYS A 49 -14.04 -0.35 -4.66
N HIS A 50 -12.75 -0.02 -4.65
CA HIS A 50 -11.76 -0.81 -3.93
C HIS A 50 -11.83 -0.67 -2.41
N LEU A 51 -12.57 0.29 -1.86
CA LEU A 51 -12.78 0.46 -0.41
C LEU A 51 -14.14 -0.08 0.06
N VAL A 52 -14.99 -0.49 -0.86
CA VAL A 52 -16.30 -1.08 -0.56
C VAL A 52 -16.10 -2.42 0.13
N ASN A 53 -16.55 -2.52 1.38
CA ASN A 53 -16.53 -3.76 2.15
C ASN A 53 -17.83 -4.58 2.01
N ASN A 54 -18.92 -3.92 1.62
CA ASN A 54 -20.23 -4.53 1.42
C ASN A 54 -20.45 -4.85 -0.08
N LEU A 55 -20.07 -6.07 -0.48
CA LEU A 55 -20.14 -6.54 -1.86
C LEU A 55 -21.55 -6.47 -2.49
N ALA A 56 -22.59 -6.54 -1.67
CA ALA A 56 -23.96 -6.47 -2.14
C ALA A 56 -24.32 -5.09 -2.72
N ALA A 57 -23.49 -4.07 -2.49
CA ALA A 57 -23.60 -2.78 -3.16
C ALA A 57 -23.17 -2.80 -4.64
N CYS A 58 -22.38 -3.79 -5.07
CA CYS A 58 -21.75 -3.83 -6.39
C CYS A 58 -22.32 -4.92 -7.32
N ARG A 59 -23.31 -5.68 -6.85
CA ARG A 59 -24.08 -6.62 -7.68
C ARG A 59 -25.14 -5.88 -8.47
N SER A 60 -25.76 -6.55 -9.44
CA SER A 60 -26.94 -6.02 -10.13
C SER A 60 -28.05 -5.71 -9.11
N GLY A 61 -28.63 -4.51 -9.20
CA GLY A 61 -29.58 -3.92 -8.26
C GLY A 61 -28.95 -3.31 -7.00
N GLY A 62 -27.62 -3.31 -6.87
CA GLY A 62 -26.90 -2.69 -5.76
C GLY A 62 -26.75 -1.17 -5.93
N ALA A 63 -26.54 -0.47 -4.82
CA ALA A 63 -26.43 0.99 -4.78
C ALA A 63 -25.31 1.56 -5.67
N LEU A 64 -24.27 0.77 -5.93
CA LEU A 64 -23.10 1.13 -6.72
C LEU A 64 -23.02 0.36 -8.05
N GLU A 65 -24.10 -0.28 -8.52
CA GLU A 65 -24.07 -1.13 -9.72
C GLU A 65 -23.56 -0.44 -11.00
N ASN A 66 -23.70 0.89 -11.06
CA ASN A 66 -23.28 1.73 -12.20
C ASN A 66 -21.86 2.29 -12.04
N LEU A 67 -21.23 2.09 -10.88
CA LEU A 67 -19.86 2.52 -10.60
C LEU A 67 -18.92 1.31 -10.42
N CYS A 68 -19.43 0.25 -9.81
CA CYS A 68 -18.66 -0.89 -9.36
C CYS A 68 -19.30 -2.20 -9.82
N LYS A 69 -18.46 -3.19 -10.20
CA LYS A 69 -18.84 -4.59 -10.35
C LYS A 69 -18.28 -5.42 -9.21
N GLN A 70 -19.05 -6.41 -8.79
CA GLN A 70 -18.52 -7.48 -7.95
C GLN A 70 -17.42 -8.25 -8.71
N VAL A 71 -16.31 -8.52 -8.03
CA VAL A 71 -15.27 -9.38 -8.57
C VAL A 71 -15.68 -10.85 -8.42
N SER A 72 -15.54 -11.63 -9.50
CA SER A 72 -16.01 -13.02 -9.56
C SER A 72 -15.29 -13.98 -8.61
N TYR A 73 -14.08 -13.64 -8.18
CA TYR A 73 -13.27 -14.41 -7.25
C TYR A 73 -12.39 -13.48 -6.42
N THR A 74 -12.52 -13.56 -5.09
CA THR A 74 -11.72 -12.86 -4.09
C THR A 74 -10.73 -13.83 -3.47
N PRO A 75 -9.41 -13.66 -3.66
CA PRO A 75 -8.44 -14.51 -2.97
C PRO A 75 -8.58 -14.38 -1.44
N PRO A 76 -8.31 -15.44 -0.65
CA PRO A 76 -8.62 -15.49 0.80
C PRO A 76 -8.01 -14.38 1.64
N GLN A 77 -6.90 -13.80 1.18
CA GLN A 77 -6.25 -12.70 1.86
C GLN A 77 -7.09 -11.40 1.80
N PHE A 78 -7.93 -11.20 0.78
CA PHE A 78 -8.68 -9.96 0.61
C PHE A 78 -10.04 -10.01 1.34
N ILE A 79 -10.44 -8.89 1.94
CA ILE A 79 -11.67 -8.81 2.76
C ILE A 79 -12.87 -8.31 1.95
N ALA A 80 -12.63 -7.63 0.81
CA ALA A 80 -13.69 -7.16 -0.06
C ALA A 80 -13.22 -6.93 -1.49
N SER A 81 -14.14 -6.99 -2.46
CA SER A 81 -13.80 -6.96 -3.89
C SER A 81 -14.94 -6.46 -4.77
N CYS A 82 -15.11 -5.15 -4.77
CA CYS A 82 -15.70 -4.47 -5.90
C CYS A 82 -14.60 -3.85 -6.76
N CYS A 83 -14.69 -3.99 -8.07
CA CYS A 83 -13.82 -3.29 -9.01
C CYS A 83 -14.64 -2.22 -9.75
N ASN A 84 -14.01 -1.12 -10.14
CA ASN A 84 -14.71 -0.11 -10.94
C ASN A 84 -15.01 -0.67 -12.33
N ILE A 85 -16.21 -0.36 -12.85
CA ILE A 85 -16.69 -0.81 -14.16
C ILE A 85 -15.79 -0.34 -15.30
N ALA A 86 -15.16 0.83 -15.17
CA ALA A 86 -14.22 1.37 -16.14
C ALA A 86 -12.95 0.51 -16.28
N TYR A 87 -12.57 -0.23 -15.23
CA TYR A 87 -11.32 -1.01 -15.20
C TYR A 87 -11.56 -2.49 -15.53
N THR A 88 -12.05 -2.77 -16.75
CA THR A 88 -12.40 -4.15 -17.17
C THR A 88 -11.22 -5.12 -17.22
N ALA A 89 -9.99 -4.62 -17.39
CA ALA A 89 -8.77 -5.44 -17.45
C ALA A 89 -8.04 -5.56 -16.10
N GLN A 90 -8.33 -4.69 -15.14
CA GLN A 90 -7.61 -4.61 -13.85
C GLN A 90 -8.57 -4.74 -12.70
N LYS A 91 -8.44 -5.85 -11.99
CA LYS A 91 -9.27 -6.12 -10.82
C LYS A 91 -8.61 -5.43 -9.63
N ILE A 92 -9.32 -4.49 -9.02
CA ILE A 92 -8.86 -3.86 -7.79
C ILE A 92 -9.47 -4.63 -6.60
N TYR A 93 -8.64 -5.07 -5.67
CA TYR A 93 -9.00 -5.90 -4.51
C TYR A 93 -8.58 -5.24 -3.21
N LEU A 94 -9.41 -5.31 -2.17
CA LEU A 94 -9.05 -4.74 -0.88
C LEU A 94 -8.48 -5.77 0.07
N TYR A 95 -7.24 -5.55 0.51
CA TYR A 95 -6.72 -6.22 1.69
C TYR A 95 -6.76 -5.24 2.86
N ARG A 96 -7.35 -5.64 3.98
CA ARG A 96 -7.22 -4.92 5.24
C ARG A 96 -6.40 -5.77 6.20
N PHE A 97 -5.25 -5.27 6.61
CA PHE A 97 -4.54 -5.80 7.77
C PHE A 97 -5.48 -5.67 8.97
N LEU A 98 -5.61 -6.75 9.73
CA LEU A 98 -6.26 -6.72 11.03
C LEU A 98 -5.21 -6.24 12.03
N SER A 99 -5.49 -5.12 12.68
CA SER A 99 -4.66 -4.65 13.79
C SER A 99 -4.67 -5.70 14.90
N ASP A 100 -3.51 -5.94 15.49
CA ASP A 100 -3.35 -6.71 16.73
C ASP A 100 -3.60 -5.87 17.99
N LEU A 101 -3.82 -4.55 17.84
CA LEU A 101 -4.11 -3.63 18.94
C LEU A 101 -5.49 -3.87 19.54
N SER A 102 -5.58 -3.72 20.86
CA SER A 102 -6.85 -3.72 21.56
C SER A 102 -7.65 -2.44 21.26
N GLU A 103 -8.97 -2.46 21.49
CA GLU A 103 -9.79 -1.25 21.38
C GLU A 103 -9.37 -0.15 22.36
N GLU A 104 -8.76 -0.53 23.49
CA GLU A 104 -8.20 0.41 24.45
C GLU A 104 -6.98 1.16 23.86
N ASP A 105 -6.04 0.44 23.24
CA ASP A 105 -4.87 1.03 22.59
C ASP A 105 -5.28 2.03 21.49
N LYS A 106 -6.28 1.65 20.69
CA LYS A 106 -6.85 2.52 19.65
C LYS A 106 -7.46 3.78 20.25
N ALA A 107 -8.27 3.64 21.30
CA ALA A 107 -8.89 4.77 22.00
C ALA A 107 -7.86 5.70 22.66
N GLN A 108 -6.74 5.16 23.12
CA GLN A 108 -5.68 5.94 23.79
C GLN A 108 -4.68 6.60 22.82
N THR A 109 -4.68 6.23 21.54
CA THR A 109 -3.70 6.69 20.54
C THR A 109 -3.51 8.21 20.56
N GLN A 110 -4.59 9.01 20.57
CA GLN A 110 -4.47 10.47 20.61
C GLN A 110 -3.79 11.00 21.88
N ALA A 111 -4.12 10.44 23.04
CA ALA A 111 -3.51 10.84 24.30
C ALA A 111 -2.02 10.45 24.33
N SER A 112 -1.69 9.26 23.84
CA SER A 112 -0.32 8.77 23.71
C SER A 112 0.53 9.64 22.79
N ILE A 113 -0.02 10.12 21.67
CA ILE A 113 0.68 11.06 20.77
C ILE A 113 1.06 12.34 21.53
N ILE A 114 0.11 12.95 22.26
CA ILE A 114 0.33 14.18 23.02
C ILE A 114 1.43 13.99 24.07
N GLN A 115 1.35 12.88 24.81
CA GLN A 115 2.34 12.54 25.82
C GLN A 115 3.74 12.36 25.20
N LEU A 116 3.88 11.49 24.20
CA LEU A 116 5.15 11.17 23.54
C LEU A 116 5.78 12.37 22.83
N SER A 117 4.97 13.32 22.37
CA SER A 117 5.45 14.57 21.76
C SER A 117 6.31 15.39 22.73
N SER A 118 5.98 15.35 24.02
CA SER A 118 6.72 16.07 25.08
C SER A 118 7.85 15.26 25.73
N GLU A 119 7.86 13.93 25.58
CA GLU A 119 8.86 13.05 26.17
C GLU A 119 10.19 13.06 25.37
N GLN A 120 11.31 12.79 26.04
CA GLN A 120 12.61 12.59 25.38
C GLN A 120 12.74 11.15 24.87
N PRO A 121 13.51 10.90 23.80
CA PRO A 121 13.70 9.55 23.29
C PRO A 121 14.26 8.60 24.35
N SER A 122 13.50 7.55 24.65
CA SER A 122 13.85 6.53 25.64
C SER A 122 13.25 5.16 25.27
N VAL A 123 13.74 4.07 25.88
CA VAL A 123 13.16 2.73 25.68
C VAL A 123 11.69 2.69 26.11
N GLN A 124 11.32 3.39 27.19
CA GLN A 124 9.94 3.47 27.65
C GLN A 124 9.03 4.20 26.65
N ALA A 125 9.53 5.26 26.01
CA ALA A 125 8.79 5.96 24.96
C ALA A 125 8.61 5.08 23.71
N MET A 126 9.61 4.26 23.37
CA MET A 126 9.55 3.30 22.28
C MET A 126 8.47 2.22 22.50
N ASP A 127 8.32 1.70 23.72
CA ASP A 127 7.31 0.69 24.02
C ASP A 127 5.88 1.22 23.81
N LYS A 128 5.62 2.47 24.23
CA LYS A 128 4.32 3.15 23.98
C LYS A 128 4.08 3.40 22.49
N LEU A 129 5.14 3.70 21.75
CA LEU A 129 5.10 3.99 20.33
C LEU A 129 4.67 2.77 19.49
N PHE A 130 4.92 1.55 19.97
CA PHE A 130 4.43 0.31 19.35
C PHE A 130 2.93 0.04 19.56
N GLN A 131 2.28 0.79 20.45
CA GLN A 131 0.86 0.68 20.77
C GLN A 131 -0.02 1.71 20.03
N LEU A 132 0.58 2.54 19.17
CA LEU A 132 -0.15 3.55 18.41
C LEU A 132 -0.89 2.91 17.23
N ASP A 133 -2.15 3.29 17.02
CA ASP A 133 -2.96 2.81 15.90
C ASP A 133 -2.68 3.60 14.61
N PHE A 134 -2.04 2.96 13.65
CA PHE A 134 -1.81 3.52 12.32
C PHE A 134 -3.00 3.37 11.39
N LEU A 135 -3.73 2.25 11.48
CA LEU A 135 -4.70 1.85 10.47
C LEU A 135 -5.95 2.72 10.49
N SER A 136 -6.42 3.12 11.67
CA SER A 136 -7.63 3.95 11.80
C SER A 136 -7.37 5.43 12.06
N SER A 137 -6.09 5.81 12.22
CA SER A 137 -5.71 7.20 12.46
C SER A 137 -6.11 8.12 11.30
N SER A 138 -6.58 9.33 11.65
CA SER A 138 -6.70 10.42 10.67
C SER A 138 -5.33 10.80 10.11
N GLN A 139 -5.28 11.44 8.94
CA GLN A 139 -4.01 11.86 8.33
C GLN A 139 -3.11 12.68 9.28
N ALA A 140 -3.71 13.61 10.03
CA ALA A 140 -2.95 14.43 10.99
C ALA A 140 -2.36 13.59 12.12
N GLN A 141 -3.11 12.59 12.62
CA GLN A 141 -2.62 11.65 13.61
C GLN A 141 -1.54 10.75 13.04
N LEU A 142 -1.72 10.20 11.84
CA LEU A 142 -0.72 9.37 11.18
C LEU A 142 0.60 10.13 11.00
N CYS A 143 0.56 11.37 10.51
CA CYS A 143 1.73 12.23 10.43
C CYS A 143 2.42 12.41 11.78
N ALA A 144 1.64 12.69 12.85
CA ALA A 144 2.19 12.86 14.18
C ALA A 144 2.81 11.56 14.73
N ILE A 145 2.20 10.40 14.47
CA ILE A 145 2.75 9.09 14.82
C ILE A 145 4.09 8.89 14.11
N LEU A 146 4.16 9.13 12.80
CA LEU A 146 5.39 8.99 12.02
C LEU A 146 6.49 9.95 12.51
N ASP A 147 6.13 11.18 12.88
CA ASP A 147 7.06 12.14 13.50
C ASP A 147 7.65 11.62 14.81
N LEU A 148 6.85 10.93 15.64
CA LEU A 148 7.34 10.29 16.85
C LEU A 148 8.34 9.17 16.55
N TYR A 149 8.09 8.35 15.52
CA TYR A 149 9.05 7.32 15.09
C TYR A 149 10.36 7.95 14.63
N ILE A 150 10.30 9.01 13.82
CA ILE A 150 11.49 9.73 13.35
C ILE A 150 12.26 10.35 14.52
N LYS A 151 11.57 11.00 15.45
CA LYS A 151 12.16 11.54 16.68
C LYS A 151 12.84 10.46 17.53
N GLN A 152 12.28 9.25 17.54
CA GLN A 152 12.76 8.11 18.31
C GLN A 152 13.87 7.30 17.61
N ALA A 153 14.30 7.69 16.40
CA ALA A 153 15.21 6.95 15.54
C ALA A 153 16.44 6.38 16.27
N ALA A 154 17.13 7.19 17.08
CA ALA A 154 18.35 6.76 17.78
C ALA A 154 18.11 5.55 18.73
N ILE A 155 16.93 5.46 19.32
CA ILE A 155 16.56 4.33 20.18
C ILE A 155 16.08 3.14 19.32
N LEU A 156 15.32 3.42 18.25
CA LEU A 156 14.77 2.42 17.33
C LEU A 156 15.86 1.68 16.51
N ILE A 157 17.00 2.31 16.25
CA ILE A 157 18.16 1.70 15.57
C ILE A 157 18.99 0.85 16.55
N GLY A 158 18.83 1.10 17.85
CA GLY A 158 19.54 0.41 18.91
C GLY A 158 19.08 -1.03 19.15
N LYS A 159 19.77 -1.71 20.08
CA LYS A 159 19.55 -3.13 20.40
C LYS A 159 18.18 -3.48 20.98
N TYR A 160 17.39 -2.48 21.42
CA TYR A 160 16.13 -2.70 22.12
C TYR A 160 14.91 -2.82 21.18
N SER A 161 15.04 -2.36 19.94
CA SER A 161 13.97 -2.44 18.95
C SER A 161 14.09 -3.70 18.11
N HIS A 162 13.02 -4.46 17.94
CA HIS A 162 12.98 -5.54 16.95
C HIS A 162 12.54 -4.96 15.58
N PRO A 163 13.16 -5.35 14.45
CA PRO A 163 12.81 -4.80 13.14
C PRO A 163 11.30 -4.89 12.79
N TYR A 164 10.63 -5.97 13.23
CA TYR A 164 9.18 -6.17 13.14
C TYR A 164 8.31 -4.93 13.44
N TYR A 165 8.66 -4.13 14.45
CA TYR A 165 7.82 -2.97 14.82
C TYR A 165 7.91 -1.83 13.81
N LEU A 166 9.09 -1.65 13.20
CA LEU A 166 9.28 -0.70 12.10
C LEU A 166 8.60 -1.21 10.83
N GLU A 167 8.70 -2.52 10.56
CA GLU A 167 7.98 -3.16 9.45
C GLU A 167 6.46 -2.93 9.59
N ARG A 168 5.92 -3.11 10.80
CA ARG A 168 4.53 -2.79 11.14
C ARG A 168 4.13 -1.37 10.85
N ALA A 169 4.89 -0.42 11.39
CA ALA A 169 4.63 0.98 11.14
C ALA A 169 4.67 1.31 9.64
N ILE A 170 5.61 0.75 8.87
CA ILE A 170 5.70 0.96 7.41
C ILE A 170 4.47 0.39 6.69
N TYR A 171 4.13 -0.89 6.92
CA TYR A 171 3.04 -1.53 6.15
C TYR A 171 1.66 -0.99 6.54
N GLU A 172 1.40 -0.68 7.81
CA GLU A 172 0.12 -0.12 8.25
C GLU A 172 -0.05 1.32 7.75
N SER A 173 1.02 2.11 7.74
CA SER A 173 0.98 3.49 7.22
C SER A 173 0.71 3.53 5.71
N LEU A 174 1.35 2.63 4.94
CA LEU A 174 1.05 2.50 3.50
C LEU A 174 -0.42 2.13 3.26
N GLN A 175 -1.00 1.27 4.10
CA GLN A 175 -2.41 0.94 4.00
C GLN A 175 -3.31 2.14 4.36
N ASN A 176 -2.98 2.88 5.41
CA ASN A 176 -3.77 4.05 5.81
C ASN A 176 -3.77 5.12 4.71
N VAL A 177 -2.60 5.45 4.13
CA VAL A 177 -2.51 6.41 3.01
C VAL A 177 -3.36 5.99 1.81
N ARG A 178 -3.43 4.68 1.52
CA ARG A 178 -4.33 4.15 0.48
C ARG A 178 -5.80 4.33 0.85
N ASP A 179 -6.16 4.02 2.09
CA ASP A 179 -7.56 4.03 2.56
C ASP A 179 -8.09 5.46 2.81
N ASP A 180 -7.21 6.46 2.88
CA ASP A 180 -7.58 7.85 3.13
C ASP A 180 -8.24 8.54 1.92
N LEU A 181 -9.51 8.89 2.08
CA LEU A 181 -10.34 9.56 1.08
C LEU A 181 -10.41 11.08 1.22
N TYR A 182 -9.75 11.65 2.23
CA TYR A 182 -9.95 13.03 2.65
C TYR A 182 -8.74 13.91 2.36
N SER A 183 -7.53 13.37 2.45
CA SER A 183 -6.32 14.16 2.26
C SER A 183 -6.10 14.62 0.83
N ASP A 184 -5.56 15.84 0.72
CA ASP A 184 -5.07 16.36 -0.55
C ASP A 184 -3.72 15.75 -0.95
N SER A 185 -3.26 16.07 -2.17
CA SER A 185 -2.00 15.54 -2.70
C SER A 185 -0.77 15.98 -1.92
N LEU A 186 -0.77 17.19 -1.35
CA LEU A 186 0.36 17.72 -0.58
C LEU A 186 0.49 16.97 0.75
N GLN A 187 -0.63 16.78 1.45
CA GLN A 187 -0.71 16.03 2.69
C GLN A 187 -0.28 14.58 2.49
N ARG A 188 -0.77 13.91 1.44
CA ARG A 188 -0.36 12.54 1.09
C ARG A 188 1.13 12.46 0.80
N SER A 189 1.67 13.38 0.00
CA SER A 189 3.10 13.42 -0.33
C SER A 189 3.97 13.61 0.91
N SER A 190 3.57 14.51 1.82
CA SER A 190 4.25 14.70 3.11
C SER A 190 4.28 13.43 3.96
N THR A 191 3.16 12.69 4.04
CA THR A 191 3.10 11.42 4.77
C THR A 191 3.96 10.34 4.12
N ILE A 192 3.97 10.25 2.78
CA ILE A 192 4.84 9.32 2.06
C ILE A 192 6.32 9.63 2.33
N CYS A 193 6.74 10.91 2.35
CA CYS A 193 8.10 11.27 2.74
C CYS A 193 8.47 10.72 4.12
N LYS A 194 7.58 10.86 5.10
CA LYS A 194 7.81 10.33 6.46
C LYS A 194 7.87 8.80 6.49
N ILE A 195 7.07 8.12 5.68
CA ILE A 195 7.16 6.65 5.52
C ILE A 195 8.51 6.25 4.92
N LEU A 196 9.03 7.01 3.95
CA LEU A 196 10.36 6.77 3.36
C LEU A 196 11.48 7.01 4.38
N GLU A 197 11.39 8.07 5.18
CA GLU A 197 12.32 8.30 6.31
C GLU A 197 12.27 7.16 7.32
N LEU A 198 11.08 6.61 7.59
CA LEU A 198 10.92 5.44 8.45
C LEU A 198 11.56 4.17 7.86
N ILE A 199 11.49 3.99 6.53
CA ILE A 199 12.19 2.91 5.82
C ILE A 199 13.70 3.07 5.97
N ASP A 200 14.24 4.28 5.91
CA ASP A 200 15.66 4.53 6.14
C ASP A 200 16.08 4.19 7.58
N ILE A 201 15.25 4.54 8.58
CA ILE A 201 15.47 4.14 9.98
C ILE A 201 15.44 2.62 10.12
N TYR A 202 14.51 1.95 9.45
CA TYR A 202 14.41 0.49 9.41
C TYR A 202 15.67 -0.16 8.83
N TYR A 203 16.18 0.33 7.71
CA TYR A 203 17.43 -0.12 7.11
C TYR A 203 18.63 0.08 8.05
N GLN A 204 18.75 1.25 8.67
CA GLN A 204 19.77 1.49 9.70
C GLN A 204 19.65 0.50 10.87
N ARG A 205 18.42 0.14 11.28
CA ARG A 205 18.20 -0.89 12.29
C ARG A 205 18.64 -2.27 11.82
N LEU A 206 18.39 -2.65 10.56
CA LEU A 206 18.83 -3.94 10.03
C LEU A 206 20.35 -4.08 10.02
N ASN A 207 21.06 -3.02 9.61
CA ASN A 207 22.52 -2.95 9.63
C ASN A 207 23.14 -3.27 11.00
N THR A 208 22.42 -3.01 12.10
CA THR A 208 22.86 -3.30 13.48
C THR A 208 22.22 -4.55 14.07
N TYR A 209 21.28 -5.18 13.37
CA TYR A 209 20.51 -6.33 13.87
C TYR A 209 21.12 -7.66 13.44
N SER A 210 21.38 -7.84 12.15
CA SER A 210 21.82 -9.12 11.59
C SER A 210 22.46 -8.94 10.22
N GLU A 211 23.44 -9.78 9.88
CA GLU A 211 24.05 -9.79 8.54
C GLU A 211 23.10 -10.27 7.42
N LYS A 212 22.01 -10.94 7.82
CA LYS A 212 20.96 -11.40 6.91
C LYS A 212 19.63 -11.31 7.64
N TYR A 213 18.68 -10.63 7.01
CA TYR A 213 17.31 -10.53 7.50
C TYR A 213 16.36 -10.62 6.32
N TYR A 214 15.28 -11.37 6.49
CA TYR A 214 14.22 -11.44 5.50
C TYR A 214 12.87 -11.60 6.19
N THR A 215 11.89 -10.84 5.72
CA THR A 215 10.50 -10.98 6.14
C THR A 215 9.59 -10.90 4.92
N VAL A 216 8.53 -11.71 5.00
CA VAL A 216 7.57 -11.85 3.91
C VAL A 216 6.19 -11.54 4.46
N TYR A 217 5.62 -10.42 4.03
CA TYR A 217 4.21 -10.12 4.23
C TYR A 217 3.46 -10.30 2.91
N ASN A 218 2.13 -10.19 2.96
CA ASN A 218 1.31 -10.41 1.77
C ASN A 218 1.64 -9.42 0.63
N PHE A 219 2.03 -8.17 0.94
CA PHE A 219 2.26 -7.13 -0.09
C PHE A 219 3.48 -6.25 0.11
N VAL A 220 4.22 -6.40 1.20
CA VAL A 220 5.50 -5.72 1.39
C VAL A 220 6.48 -6.75 1.87
N ASN A 221 7.61 -6.87 1.19
CA ASN A 221 8.66 -7.82 1.58
C ASN A 221 9.93 -7.06 1.83
N PHE A 222 10.63 -7.40 2.91
CA PHE A 222 11.85 -6.74 3.30
C PHE A 222 13.00 -7.74 3.30
N ASN A 223 14.11 -7.35 2.70
CA ASN A 223 15.29 -8.18 2.59
C ASN A 223 16.53 -7.34 2.84
N HIS A 224 17.45 -7.91 3.59
CA HIS A 224 18.72 -7.28 3.93
C HIS A 224 19.79 -8.35 3.96
N ILE A 225 20.93 -8.06 3.32
CA ILE A 225 22.02 -9.00 3.20
C ILE A 225 23.36 -8.28 3.15
N HIS A 226 24.33 -8.76 3.91
CA HIS A 226 25.70 -8.30 3.81
C HIS A 226 26.26 -8.56 2.40
N LEU A 227 27.04 -7.63 1.85
CA LEU A 227 27.52 -7.72 0.47
C LEU A 227 28.40 -8.96 0.19
N LYS A 228 28.86 -9.65 1.25
CA LYS A 228 29.72 -10.85 1.21
C LYS A 228 29.04 -12.03 0.57
N TYR A 229 27.72 -12.02 0.63
CA TYR A 229 26.89 -12.97 -0.07
C TYR A 229 26.64 -12.39 -1.47
N LEU A 230 27.22 -12.98 -2.52
CA LEU A 230 27.24 -12.44 -3.91
C LEU A 230 25.88 -12.41 -4.63
N GLY A 231 24.80 -12.38 -3.89
CA GLY A 231 23.46 -12.28 -4.42
C GLY A 231 22.40 -12.71 -3.44
N PHE A 232 21.18 -12.53 -3.89
CA PHE A 232 19.96 -12.71 -3.15
C PHE A 232 18.89 -13.23 -4.12
N GLN A 233 18.07 -14.17 -3.64
CA GLN A 233 16.95 -14.70 -4.38
C GLN A 233 15.69 -14.61 -3.52
N PHE A 234 14.63 -14.06 -4.11
CA PHE A 234 13.33 -13.91 -3.46
C PHE A 234 12.24 -14.66 -4.21
N GLN A 235 11.55 -15.57 -3.52
CA GLN A 235 10.37 -16.29 -4.00
C GLN A 235 10.49 -16.91 -5.42
N GLN A 236 11.72 -17.17 -5.88
CA GLN A 236 12.02 -17.55 -7.28
C GLN A 236 11.55 -16.54 -8.35
N GLN A 237 11.10 -15.35 -7.93
CA GLN A 237 10.60 -14.28 -8.78
C GLN A 237 11.63 -13.18 -9.00
N ILE A 238 12.51 -12.96 -8.02
CA ILE A 238 13.52 -11.90 -8.08
C ILE A 238 14.87 -12.54 -7.76
N PHE A 239 15.86 -12.30 -8.61
CA PHE A 239 17.25 -12.67 -8.35
C PHE A 239 18.10 -11.41 -8.53
N LEU A 240 18.84 -11.06 -7.48
CA LEU A 240 19.77 -9.96 -7.44
C LEU A 240 21.16 -10.54 -7.26
N SER A 241 22.11 -10.20 -8.12
CA SER A 241 23.48 -10.72 -8.03
C SER A 241 24.49 -9.71 -8.49
N TRP A 242 25.68 -9.71 -7.89
CA TRP A 242 26.80 -8.86 -8.28
C TRP A 242 28.07 -9.69 -8.39
N GLU A 243 28.96 -9.27 -9.28
CA GLU A 243 30.22 -9.98 -9.55
C GLU A 243 31.37 -9.44 -8.72
N THR A 244 31.34 -8.14 -8.38
CA THR A 244 32.35 -7.46 -7.56
C THR A 244 31.83 -7.27 -6.14
N TYR A 245 32.62 -7.68 -5.14
CA TYR A 245 32.27 -7.61 -3.73
C TYR A 245 32.97 -6.44 -3.02
N PRO A 246 32.23 -5.42 -2.54
CA PRO A 246 32.72 -4.47 -1.56
C PRO A 246 32.62 -5.09 -0.16
N GLU A 247 33.74 -5.19 0.57
CA GLU A 247 33.74 -5.90 1.86
C GLU A 247 32.91 -5.26 2.97
N ASN A 248 32.60 -3.96 2.84
CA ASN A 248 31.95 -3.19 3.88
C ASN A 248 30.60 -2.66 3.41
N GLY A 249 29.54 -3.41 3.67
CA GLY A 249 28.19 -2.89 3.47
C GLY A 249 27.12 -3.94 3.32
N PHE A 250 25.91 -3.43 3.16
CA PHE A 250 24.69 -4.20 3.03
C PHE A 250 23.94 -3.78 1.78
N PHE A 251 23.21 -4.76 1.25
CA PHE A 251 22.25 -4.59 0.19
C PHE A 251 20.85 -4.80 0.80
N GLU A 252 19.98 -3.83 0.57
CA GLU A 252 18.63 -3.78 1.15
C GLU A 252 17.61 -3.67 0.03
N LEU A 253 16.56 -4.49 0.12
CA LEU A 253 15.48 -4.54 -0.84
C LEU A 253 14.15 -4.56 -0.11
N THR A 254 13.34 -3.53 -0.33
CA THR A 254 11.91 -3.54 -0.04
C THR A 254 11.13 -3.73 -1.34
N VAL A 255 10.27 -4.74 -1.38
CA VAL A 255 9.40 -5.03 -2.54
C VAL A 255 7.97 -4.68 -2.14
N ILE A 256 7.40 -3.66 -2.77
CA ILE A 256 6.01 -3.24 -2.55
C ILE A 256 5.16 -3.75 -3.72
N TYR A 257 4.26 -4.67 -3.41
CA TYR A 257 3.35 -5.27 -4.37
C TYR A 257 2.16 -4.33 -4.63
N PRO A 258 1.77 -4.07 -5.89
CA PRO A 258 0.72 -3.11 -6.21
C PRO A 258 -0.65 -3.49 -5.66
N GLN A 259 -0.80 -4.76 -5.28
CA GLN A 259 -1.93 -5.27 -4.53
C GLN A 259 -2.13 -4.58 -3.18
N ILE A 260 -1.09 -3.98 -2.56
CA ILE A 260 -1.30 -3.14 -1.38
C ILE A 260 -2.21 -1.96 -1.72
N PHE A 261 -2.06 -1.37 -2.90
CA PHE A 261 -2.94 -0.32 -3.46
C PHE A 261 -4.17 -0.91 -4.17
N GLY A 262 -4.40 -2.20 -3.96
CA GLY A 262 -5.48 -2.99 -4.51
C GLY A 262 -5.30 -3.47 -5.94
N ILE A 263 -4.23 -3.14 -6.65
CA ILE A 263 -4.12 -3.43 -8.09
C ILE A 263 -3.71 -4.88 -8.33
N GLN A 264 -4.52 -5.65 -9.08
CA GLN A 264 -4.15 -6.98 -9.55
C GLN A 264 -3.92 -7.04 -11.04
N ASN A 265 -2.83 -7.71 -11.40
CA ASN A 265 -2.24 -7.77 -12.74
C ASN A 265 -1.36 -6.57 -13.12
N ALA A 266 -0.83 -5.82 -12.15
CA ALA A 266 0.28 -4.90 -12.42
C ALA A 266 1.45 -5.65 -13.09
N VAL A 267 2.25 -4.94 -13.89
CA VAL A 267 3.37 -5.56 -14.61
C VAL A 267 4.34 -6.15 -13.61
N SER A 268 4.79 -5.38 -12.64
CA SER A 268 5.74 -5.82 -11.61
C SER A 268 5.50 -5.05 -10.30
N PRO A 269 6.09 -5.48 -9.17
CA PRO A 269 6.12 -4.68 -7.97
C PRO A 269 7.09 -3.51 -8.06
N ILE A 270 7.00 -2.60 -7.11
CA ILE A 270 8.00 -1.57 -6.86
C ILE A 270 9.16 -2.21 -6.10
N PHE A 271 10.38 -2.03 -6.60
CA PHE A 271 11.62 -2.45 -5.96
C PHE A 271 12.31 -1.21 -5.38
N MET A 272 12.38 -1.10 -4.07
CA MET A 272 13.15 -0.07 -3.37
C MET A 272 14.48 -0.67 -2.96
N ILE A 273 15.54 -0.24 -3.62
CA ILE A 273 16.89 -0.78 -3.42
C ILE A 273 17.75 0.28 -2.75
N GLN A 274 18.32 -0.08 -1.61
CA GLN A 274 19.29 0.74 -0.89
C GLN A 274 20.59 -0.04 -0.71
N ILE A 275 21.70 0.67 -0.87
CA ILE A 275 23.05 0.12 -0.70
C ILE A 275 23.77 1.04 0.27
N THR A 276 24.27 0.47 1.36
CA THR A 276 24.96 1.26 2.40
C THR A 276 26.24 1.88 1.87
N ASN A 277 26.70 2.95 2.52
CA ASN A 277 27.98 3.62 2.25
C ASN A 277 28.10 4.18 0.83
N GLU A 278 26.97 4.45 0.15
CA GLU A 278 26.92 5.00 -1.21
C GLU A 278 27.79 4.21 -2.22
N ILE A 279 27.94 2.90 -1.97
CA ILE A 279 28.72 2.04 -2.84
C ILE A 279 28.01 1.99 -4.19
N ASN A 280 28.73 2.37 -5.24
CA ASN A 280 28.27 2.22 -6.61
C ASN A 280 28.36 0.76 -7.07
N LEU A 281 27.55 -0.11 -6.46
CA LEU A 281 27.47 -1.52 -6.76
C LEU A 281 26.71 -1.71 -8.07
N LYS A 282 27.31 -2.45 -9.00
CA LYS A 282 26.61 -2.97 -10.19
C LYS A 282 26.01 -4.33 -9.87
N TYR A 283 24.70 -4.46 -10.04
CA TYR A 283 23.99 -5.71 -9.79
C TYR A 283 22.99 -6.01 -10.90
N LYS A 284 22.68 -7.28 -11.07
CA LYS A 284 21.71 -7.77 -12.04
C LYS A 284 20.37 -7.97 -11.36
N ILE A 285 19.32 -7.31 -11.86
CA ILE A 285 17.92 -7.61 -11.53
C ILE A 285 17.38 -8.61 -12.53
N LYS A 286 17.09 -9.83 -12.08
CA LYS A 286 16.33 -10.82 -12.83
C LYS A 286 14.95 -10.96 -12.22
N TRP A 287 13.92 -10.61 -12.98
CA TRP A 287 12.53 -10.69 -12.58
C TRP A 287 11.76 -11.70 -13.44
N ALA A 288 10.98 -12.59 -12.81
CA ALA A 288 10.09 -13.52 -13.48
C ALA A 288 8.88 -12.78 -14.04
N LYS A 289 8.78 -12.66 -15.36
CA LYS A 289 7.72 -11.86 -15.98
C LYS A 289 6.39 -12.61 -15.90
N THR A 290 5.34 -11.89 -15.57
CA THR A 290 3.95 -12.38 -15.57
C THR A 290 3.20 -12.03 -16.86
N THR A 291 3.87 -11.33 -17.80
CA THR A 291 3.31 -10.85 -19.06
C THR A 291 4.08 -11.39 -20.28
N LEU A 292 3.38 -11.54 -21.40
CA LEU A 292 3.99 -11.88 -22.68
C LEU A 292 4.60 -10.65 -23.37
N ASN A 293 4.14 -9.45 -23.02
CA ASN A 293 4.55 -8.21 -23.65
C ASN A 293 6.02 -7.86 -23.34
N THR A 294 6.58 -6.98 -24.17
CA THR A 294 7.87 -6.34 -23.91
C THR A 294 7.71 -5.40 -22.72
N VAL A 295 8.70 -5.36 -21.83
CA VAL A 295 8.71 -4.46 -20.67
C VAL A 295 10.04 -3.72 -20.59
N GLN A 296 10.05 -2.60 -19.88
CA GLN A 296 11.22 -1.76 -19.63
C GLN A 296 11.35 -1.48 -18.14
N LEU A 297 12.57 -1.40 -17.63
CA LEU A 297 12.81 -0.96 -16.26
C LEU A 297 12.82 0.57 -16.21
N MET A 298 11.99 1.12 -15.33
CA MET A 298 11.90 2.55 -15.07
C MET A 298 12.34 2.83 -13.64
N LYS A 299 13.01 3.97 -13.44
CA LYS A 299 13.24 4.54 -12.12
C LYS A 299 12.10 5.48 -11.76
N ILE A 300 11.59 5.37 -10.54
CA ILE A 300 10.44 6.14 -10.07
C ILE A 300 10.79 7.01 -8.85
N ASP A 301 10.19 8.20 -8.79
CA ASP A 301 10.16 9.04 -7.59
C ASP A 301 8.93 8.63 -6.76
N LEU A 302 9.12 8.08 -5.55
CA LEU A 302 8.01 7.62 -4.72
C LEU A 302 7.23 8.76 -4.03
N VAL A 303 7.83 9.94 -3.89
CA VAL A 303 7.19 11.10 -3.24
C VAL A 303 6.13 11.71 -4.14
N LYS A 304 6.48 11.87 -5.41
CA LYS A 304 5.59 12.45 -6.41
C LYS A 304 4.90 11.39 -7.25
N MET A 305 5.47 10.18 -7.32
CA MET A 305 5.02 9.13 -8.23
C MET A 305 4.96 9.71 -9.65
N ILE A 306 6.06 10.28 -10.17
CA ILE A 306 6.08 10.88 -11.54
C ILE A 306 7.33 10.63 -12.36
N PHE A 307 8.47 10.33 -11.74
CA PHE A 307 9.70 10.29 -12.51
C PHE A 307 9.75 9.01 -13.35
N TYR A 308 9.99 9.16 -14.66
CA TYR A 308 10.08 8.09 -15.66
C TYR A 308 11.29 8.33 -16.56
N GLU A 309 12.48 8.30 -15.99
CA GLU A 309 13.66 8.08 -16.82
C GLU A 309 13.69 6.60 -17.23
N VAL A 310 13.64 6.36 -18.55
CA VAL A 310 13.92 5.05 -19.12
C VAL A 310 15.38 4.76 -18.86
N GLU A 311 15.67 3.95 -17.86
CA GLU A 311 17.06 3.60 -17.59
C GLU A 311 17.54 2.51 -18.57
N PHE A 312 16.68 1.55 -18.98
CA PHE A 312 17.15 0.40 -19.77
C PHE A 312 16.10 -0.21 -20.72
N GLN A 313 16.49 -0.47 -21.98
CA GLN A 313 15.79 -1.41 -22.86
C GLN A 313 16.15 -2.85 -22.47
N GLN A 314 15.15 -3.64 -22.09
CA GLN A 314 15.39 -4.95 -21.49
C GLN A 314 15.50 -6.09 -22.50
N ALA A 315 16.41 -7.04 -22.25
CA ALA A 315 16.40 -8.34 -22.88
C ALA A 315 15.52 -9.32 -22.07
N CYS A 316 14.21 -9.31 -22.33
CA CYS A 316 13.30 -10.31 -21.76
C CYS A 316 13.30 -11.56 -22.65
N SER A 317 13.67 -12.71 -22.09
CA SER A 317 13.64 -14.01 -22.76
C SER A 317 13.24 -15.10 -21.78
N ASN A 318 12.59 -16.16 -22.27
CA ASN A 318 12.31 -17.38 -21.51
C ASN A 318 11.62 -17.15 -20.15
N GLY A 319 10.61 -16.28 -20.09
CA GLY A 319 9.85 -16.02 -18.86
C GLY A 319 10.55 -15.13 -17.82
N TYR A 320 11.73 -14.60 -18.15
CA TYR A 320 12.46 -13.67 -17.28
C TYR A 320 12.87 -12.40 -18.02
N CYS A 321 13.05 -11.38 -17.23
CA CYS A 321 13.45 -10.04 -17.60
C CYS A 321 14.74 -9.74 -16.83
N ASN A 322 15.84 -9.48 -17.52
CA ASN A 322 17.17 -9.26 -16.93
C ASN A 322 17.68 -7.84 -17.22
N VAL A 323 18.09 -7.10 -16.20
CA VAL A 323 18.70 -5.76 -16.32
C VAL A 323 19.92 -5.66 -15.42
N ILE A 324 20.93 -4.90 -15.83
CA ILE A 324 22.06 -4.51 -14.97
C ILE A 324 21.81 -3.08 -14.51
N VAL A 325 21.81 -2.86 -13.20
CA VAL A 325 21.56 -1.57 -12.55
C VAL A 325 22.77 -1.21 -11.69
N SER A 326 22.98 0.09 -11.45
CA SER A 326 24.07 0.59 -10.61
C SER A 326 23.51 1.47 -9.49
N GLY A 327 23.92 1.21 -8.25
CA GLY A 327 23.57 2.02 -7.08
C GLY A 327 22.13 1.84 -6.56
N SER A 328 21.76 2.69 -5.60
CA SER A 328 20.43 2.73 -4.99
C SER A 328 19.38 3.35 -5.92
N GLY A 329 18.12 2.97 -5.71
CA GLY A 329 17.00 3.57 -6.42
C GLY A 329 15.68 2.83 -6.21
N ASN A 330 14.60 3.45 -6.66
CA ASN A 330 13.27 2.85 -6.69
C ASN A 330 12.92 2.51 -8.13
N PHE A 331 12.55 1.27 -8.40
CA PHE A 331 12.39 0.76 -9.75
C PHE A 331 11.06 0.02 -9.94
N LEU A 332 10.58 0.01 -11.18
CA LEU A 332 9.38 -0.71 -11.61
C LEU A 332 9.55 -1.13 -13.07
N PHE A 333 9.17 -2.37 -13.42
CA PHE A 333 9.00 -2.74 -14.82
C PHE A 333 7.64 -2.25 -15.34
N VAL A 334 7.67 -1.56 -16.48
CA VAL A 334 6.49 -1.04 -17.18
C VAL A 334 6.39 -1.65 -18.57
N ASP A 335 5.17 -1.74 -19.10
CA ASP A 335 4.90 -2.17 -20.47
C ASP A 335 4.69 -0.94 -21.35
N PRO A 336 5.61 -0.61 -22.28
CA PRO A 336 5.53 0.59 -23.10
C PRO A 336 4.48 0.47 -24.22
N THR A 337 3.88 -0.71 -24.42
CA THR A 337 2.97 -0.99 -25.54
C THR A 337 1.50 -0.88 -25.17
N ILE A 338 1.17 -0.80 -23.88
CA ILE A 338 -0.22 -0.64 -23.43
C ILE A 338 -0.66 0.79 -23.68
N SER A 339 -1.47 0.96 -24.74
CA SER A 339 -2.21 2.19 -24.97
C SER A 339 -3.19 2.44 -23.83
N ASN A 340 -3.18 3.67 -23.34
CA ASN A 340 -4.07 4.27 -22.35
C ASN A 340 -5.45 3.58 -22.18
N ASN A 341 -5.73 3.10 -20.97
CA ASN A 341 -7.03 2.55 -20.55
C ASN A 341 -7.60 3.24 -19.30
N CYS A 342 -7.14 4.45 -18.96
CA CYS A 342 -7.37 5.04 -17.64
C CYS A 342 -7.76 6.53 -17.62
N PRO A 343 -8.64 7.02 -18.50
CA PRO A 343 -8.96 8.45 -18.59
C PRO A 343 -9.54 9.05 -17.29
N ASP A 344 -10.07 8.20 -16.39
CA ASP A 344 -10.70 8.62 -15.14
C ASP A 344 -9.81 8.40 -13.89
N ILE A 345 -8.56 7.94 -14.04
CA ILE A 345 -7.65 7.81 -12.89
C ILE A 345 -7.02 9.17 -12.58
N LEU A 346 -7.59 9.86 -11.60
CA LEU A 346 -7.05 11.12 -11.06
C LEU A 346 -5.91 10.90 -10.06
N ASP A 347 -5.79 9.69 -9.51
CA ASP A 347 -4.75 9.32 -8.55
C ASP A 347 -3.51 8.80 -9.30
N LEU A 348 -2.43 9.56 -9.21
CA LEU A 348 -1.22 9.32 -9.96
C LEU A 348 -0.51 8.01 -9.55
N THR A 349 -0.58 7.63 -8.27
CA THR A 349 -0.07 6.34 -7.77
C THR A 349 -0.83 5.18 -8.42
N LEU A 350 -2.15 5.29 -8.49
CA LEU A 350 -2.97 4.29 -9.18
C LEU A 350 -2.66 4.28 -10.68
N CYS A 351 -2.51 5.45 -11.32
CA CYS A 351 -2.20 5.57 -12.76
C CYS A 351 -0.93 4.79 -13.15
N ILE A 352 0.11 4.91 -12.33
CA ILE A 352 1.42 4.29 -12.53
C ILE A 352 1.34 2.78 -12.45
N LEU A 353 0.74 2.32 -11.37
CA LEU A 353 0.65 0.90 -11.06
C LEU A 353 -0.38 0.19 -11.96
N ALA A 354 -1.36 0.94 -12.47
CA ALA A 354 -2.40 0.52 -13.38
C ALA A 354 -1.99 0.58 -14.87
N LYS A 355 -0.69 0.64 -15.20
CA LYS A 355 -0.22 0.59 -16.60
C LYS A 355 -0.82 1.69 -17.50
N CYS A 356 -1.09 2.86 -16.94
CA CYS A 356 -1.65 3.98 -17.68
C CYS A 356 -0.51 4.87 -18.22
N THR A 357 -0.78 5.65 -19.27
CA THR A 357 0.23 6.59 -19.80
C THR A 357 0.26 7.84 -18.93
N ILE A 358 1.45 8.35 -18.64
CA ILE A 358 1.63 9.58 -17.87
C ILE A 358 2.30 10.62 -18.76
N SER A 359 1.74 11.83 -18.76
CA SER A 359 2.36 12.99 -19.37
C SER A 359 2.49 14.07 -18.33
N GLY A 360 3.73 14.36 -17.93
CA GLY A 360 4.02 15.27 -16.83
C GLY A 360 3.48 14.72 -15.49
N VAL A 361 2.44 15.36 -14.96
CA VAL A 361 1.80 15.03 -13.67
C VAL A 361 0.39 14.47 -13.82
N SER A 362 -0.06 14.22 -15.05
CA SER A 362 -1.42 13.79 -15.35
C SER A 362 -1.44 12.38 -15.92
N CYS A 363 -2.41 11.59 -15.48
CA CYS A 363 -2.80 10.37 -16.19
C CYS A 363 -3.46 10.78 -17.50
N ILE A 364 -2.91 10.34 -18.63
CA ILE A 364 -3.52 10.57 -19.95
C ILE A 364 -4.18 9.30 -20.39
#